data_AF-A0AB36XU98-F1
#
_entry.id   AF-A0AB36XU98-F1
#
_cell.length_a   1.000
_cell.length_b   1.000
_cell.length_c   1.000
_cell.angle_alpha   90.00
_cell.angle_beta   90.00
_cell.angle_gamma   90.00
#
_symmetry.space_group_name_H-M   'P 1'
#
loop_
_entity.id
_entity.type
_entity.pdbx_description
1 polymer ?
#
loop_
_entity_poly.entity_id
_entity_poly.type
_entity_poly.pdbx_seq_one_letter_code
_entity_poly.pdbx_strand_id
1 'polypeptide(L)'
;ILDNNFEPAPVGVLGELYLGGIGLARGYHRRPVLTAERFIANPFVKGERLYRTGDLARYRDDGVIEYAGRIDHQVKLRGLRIELGEIEARLLEHDWVREAAVLAVDGKYLV
;
A
#
# COMPACT_ATOMS: atom_id res chain seq x y z
N ILE A 1 -8.32 9.38 -3.49
CA ILE A 1 -8.16 9.11 -2.04
C ILE A 1 -9.54 8.76 -1.52
N LEU A 2 -9.71 7.53 -1.03
CA LEU A 2 -11.02 6.98 -0.69
C LEU A 2 -11.11 6.65 0.79
N ASP A 3 -12.31 6.73 1.34
CA ASP A 3 -12.63 6.23 2.67
C ASP A 3 -12.91 4.71 2.67
N ASN A 4 -13.34 4.19 3.82
CA ASN A 4 -13.63 2.76 3.98
C ASN A 4 -14.87 2.28 3.20
N ASN A 5 -15.71 3.21 2.71
CA ASN A 5 -16.87 2.92 1.88
C ASN A 5 -16.56 3.01 0.37
N PHE A 6 -15.28 3.22 0.01
CA PHE A 6 -14.83 3.50 -1.36
C PHE A 6 -15.38 4.81 -1.94
N GLU A 7 -15.74 5.77 -1.08
CA GLU A 7 -16.18 7.10 -1.50
C GLU A 7 -15.00 8.09 -1.42
N PRO A 8 -14.98 9.16 -2.24
CA PRO A 8 -13.95 10.19 -2.14
C PRO A 8 -13.92 10.80 -0.73
N ALA A 9 -12.76 10.72 -0.08
CA ALA A 9 -12.58 11.34 1.23
C ALA A 9 -12.68 12.88 1.13
N PRO A 10 -13.29 13.58 2.10
CA PRO A 10 -13.30 15.03 2.14
C PRO A 10 -11.89 15.62 2.18
N VAL A 11 -11.74 16.87 1.71
CA VAL A 11 -10.48 17.61 1.81
C VAL A 11 -10.03 17.70 3.28
N GLY A 12 -8.73 17.50 3.53
CA GLY A 12 -8.13 17.44 4.86
C GLY A 12 -8.28 16.10 5.59
N VAL A 13 -9.18 15.22 5.15
CA VAL A 13 -9.43 13.92 5.80
C VAL A 13 -8.54 12.85 5.19
N LEU A 14 -7.93 12.02 6.06
CA LEU A 14 -7.13 10.89 5.61
C LEU A 14 -8.02 9.82 4.99
N GLY A 15 -7.57 9.30 3.85
CA GLY A 15 -8.10 8.10 3.22
C GLY A 15 -6.97 7.30 2.59
N GLU A 16 -7.31 6.15 2.02
CA GLU A 16 -6.34 5.35 1.29
C GLU A 16 -6.17 5.89 -0.14
N LEU A 17 -4.93 5.93 -0.60
CA LEU A 17 -4.58 6.33 -1.96
C LEU A 17 -4.83 5.16 -2.93
N TYR A 18 -5.58 5.43 -3.99
CA TYR A 18 -5.82 4.50 -5.09
C TYR A 18 -5.33 5.12 -6.39
N LEU A 19 -4.77 4.29 -7.27
CA LEU A 19 -4.34 4.68 -8.61
C LEU A 19 -5.31 4.11 -9.64
N GLY A 20 -5.63 4.90 -10.66
CA GLY A 20 -6.48 4.48 -11.80
C GLY A 20 -5.84 4.84 -13.13
N GLY A 21 -6.52 4.47 -14.22
CA GLY A 21 -6.14 4.84 -15.58
C GLY A 21 -5.08 3.95 -16.25
N ILE A 22 -4.54 4.43 -17.36
CA ILE A 22 -3.72 3.64 -18.30
C ILE A 22 -2.39 3.13 -17.72
N GLY A 23 -1.89 3.75 -16.65
CA GLY A 23 -0.62 3.39 -16.02
C GLY A 23 -0.68 2.14 -15.15
N LEU A 24 -1.87 1.53 -14.98
CA LEU A 24 -2.01 0.34 -14.16
C LEU A 24 -1.32 -0.88 -14.77
N ALA A 25 -0.58 -1.60 -13.92
CA ALA A 25 -0.07 -2.91 -14.28
C ALA A 25 -1.20 -3.90 -14.58
N ARG A 26 -0.88 -4.96 -15.32
CA ARG A 26 -1.85 -6.07 -15.54
C ARG A 26 -2.22 -6.77 -14.23
N GLY A 27 -1.25 -6.91 -13.33
CA GLY A 27 -1.38 -7.62 -12.06
C GLY A 27 -0.03 -8.21 -11.64
N TYR A 28 -0.05 -9.03 -10.60
CA TYR A 28 1.14 -9.76 -10.13
C TYR A 28 1.29 -11.09 -10.89
N HIS A 29 2.48 -11.35 -11.43
CA HIS A 29 2.74 -12.56 -12.20
C HIS A 29 2.53 -13.81 -11.36
N ARG A 30 1.68 -14.74 -11.85
CA ARG A 30 1.32 -16.01 -11.17
C ARG A 30 0.79 -15.85 -9.73
N ARG A 31 0.25 -14.68 -9.39
CA ARG A 31 -0.39 -14.41 -8.09
C ARG A 31 -1.79 -13.84 -8.29
N PRO A 32 -2.77 -14.65 -8.76
CA PRO A 32 -4.11 -14.17 -9.10
C PRO A 32 -4.88 -13.66 -7.87
N VAL A 33 -4.72 -14.30 -6.71
CA VAL A 33 -5.38 -13.89 -5.46
C VAL A 33 -4.93 -12.48 -5.04
N LEU A 34 -3.61 -12.27 -4.92
CA LEU A 34 -3.05 -10.95 -4.60
C LEU A 34 -3.40 -9.89 -5.65
N THR A 35 -3.48 -10.30 -6.92
CA THR A 35 -3.92 -9.41 -8.00
C THR A 35 -5.36 -8.96 -7.79
N ALA A 36 -6.29 -9.88 -7.50
CA ALA A 36 -7.69 -9.52 -7.25
C ALA A 36 -7.86 -8.66 -5.99
N GLU A 37 -7.04 -8.90 -4.96
CA GLU A 37 -7.05 -8.11 -3.72
C GLU A 37 -6.58 -6.67 -3.94
N ARG A 38 -5.50 -6.47 -4.72
CA ARG A 38 -4.89 -5.14 -4.91
C ARG A 38 -5.42 -4.39 -6.14
N PHE A 39 -5.94 -5.08 -7.16
CA PHE A 39 -6.52 -4.48 -8.37
C PHE A 39 -8.04 -4.69 -8.40
N ILE A 40 -8.76 -3.80 -7.73
CA ILE A 40 -10.21 -3.86 -7.54
C ILE A 40 -10.97 -3.20 -8.69
N ALA A 41 -12.28 -3.44 -8.78
CA ALA A 41 -13.14 -2.73 -9.73
C ALA A 41 -13.19 -1.23 -9.41
N ASN A 42 -13.14 -0.38 -10.45
CA ASN A 42 -13.26 1.06 -10.28
C ASN A 42 -14.74 1.45 -10.09
N PRO A 43 -15.15 2.02 -8.94
CA PRO A 43 -16.54 2.44 -8.71
C PRO A 43 -16.92 3.71 -9.49
N PHE A 44 -15.93 4.46 -10.00
CA PHE A 44 -16.15 5.74 -10.71
C PHE A 44 -16.22 5.59 -12.23
N VAL A 45 -15.56 4.57 -12.79
CA VAL A 45 -15.50 4.34 -14.24
C VAL A 45 -15.73 2.87 -14.54
N LYS A 46 -16.87 2.57 -15.18
CA LYS A 46 -17.28 1.21 -15.50
C LYS A 46 -16.26 0.54 -16.44
N GLY A 47 -15.86 -0.68 -16.09
CA GLY A 47 -14.92 -1.48 -16.87
C GLY A 47 -13.44 -1.19 -16.57
N GLU A 48 -13.15 -0.21 -15.72
CA GLU A 48 -11.80 0.07 -15.24
C GLU A 48 -11.51 -0.59 -13.89
N ARG A 49 -10.24 -0.54 -13.49
CA ARG A 49 -9.75 -1.03 -12.21
C ARG A 49 -9.09 0.10 -11.43
N LEU A 50 -9.03 -0.04 -10.11
CA LEU A 50 -8.18 0.75 -9.24
C LEU A 50 -7.11 -0.15 -8.63
N TYR A 51 -5.90 0.39 -8.48
CA TYR A 51 -4.84 -0.24 -7.69
C TYR A 51 -4.81 0.35 -6.28
N ARG A 52 -4.95 -0.53 -5.29
CA ARG A 52 -4.90 -0.25 -3.85
C ARG A 52 -3.45 -0.16 -3.38
N THR A 53 -2.97 1.06 -3.12
CA THR A 53 -1.55 1.30 -2.86
C THR A 53 -1.09 0.86 -1.46
N GLY A 54 -1.99 0.82 -0.48
CA GLY A 54 -1.67 0.69 0.94
C GLY A 54 -1.12 1.97 1.57
N ASP A 55 -1.12 3.10 0.86
CA ASP A 55 -0.66 4.40 1.36
C ASP A 55 -1.84 5.23 1.91
N LEU A 56 -1.67 5.86 3.08
CA LEU A 56 -2.57 6.89 3.59
C LEU A 56 -2.17 8.25 3.05
N ALA A 57 -3.16 9.00 2.59
CA ALA A 57 -2.97 10.35 2.09
C ALA A 57 -4.22 11.20 2.32
N ARG A 58 -4.08 12.52 2.17
CA ARG A 58 -5.20 13.47 2.12
C ARG A 58 -4.97 14.53 1.06
N TYR A 59 -6.04 15.12 0.56
CA TYR A 59 -5.93 16.38 -0.15
C TYR A 59 -5.78 17.52 0.86
N ARG A 60 -4.87 18.44 0.56
CA ARG A 60 -4.81 19.77 1.17
C ARG A 60 -5.79 20.71 0.47
N ASP A 61 -6.04 21.86 1.09
CA ASP A 61 -6.94 22.89 0.55
C ASP A 61 -6.44 23.48 -0.80
N ASP A 62 -5.14 23.39 -1.06
CA ASP A 62 -4.50 23.79 -2.32
C ASP A 62 -4.54 22.69 -3.41
N GLY A 63 -5.22 21.57 -3.15
CA GLY A 63 -5.36 20.45 -4.07
C GLY A 63 -4.14 19.52 -4.14
N VAL A 64 -3.08 19.80 -3.38
CA VAL A 64 -1.90 18.93 -3.30
C VAL A 64 -2.23 17.70 -2.46
N ILE A 65 -1.71 16.55 -2.88
CA ILE A 65 -1.81 15.30 -2.09
C ILE A 65 -0.68 15.30 -1.06
N GLU A 66 -1.05 15.22 0.21
CA GLU A 66 -0.12 15.02 1.31
C GLU A 66 -0.11 13.55 1.72
N TYR A 67 1.09 12.96 1.74
CA TYR A 67 1.31 11.58 2.17
C TYR A 67 1.41 11.52 3.70
N ALA A 68 0.77 10.51 4.30
CA ALA A 68 0.65 10.36 5.75
C ALA A 68 1.20 9.02 6.27
N GLY A 69 1.77 8.18 5.40
CA GLY A 69 2.37 6.90 5.78
C GLY A 69 1.71 5.71 5.09
N ARG A 70 2.02 4.51 5.56
CA ARG A 70 1.46 3.24 5.07
C ARG A 70 0.48 2.63 6.08
N ILE A 71 -0.52 1.94 5.56
CA ILE A 71 -1.48 1.14 6.34
C ILE A 71 -0.87 -0.21 6.70
N ASP A 72 0.00 -0.75 5.84
CA ASP A 72 0.65 -2.04 6.01
C ASP A 72 2.08 -1.90 6.54
N HIS A 73 2.70 -3.04 6.84
CA HIS A 73 4.05 -3.12 7.43
C HIS A 73 5.18 -2.90 6.43
N GLN A 74 4.89 -2.51 5.19
CA GLN A 74 5.91 -2.22 4.21
C GLN A 74 6.61 -0.92 4.56
N VAL A 75 7.92 -0.86 4.36
CA VAL A 75 8.72 0.35 4.59
C VAL A 75 9.51 0.72 3.35
N LYS A 76 9.89 2.00 3.24
CA LYS A 76 11.00 2.37 2.35
C LYS A 76 12.24 2.64 3.17
N LEU A 77 13.31 1.90 2.89
CA LEU A 77 14.61 2.11 3.51
C LEU A 77 15.59 2.50 2.40
N ARG A 78 16.17 3.71 2.48
CA ARG A 78 17.11 4.22 1.47
C ARG A 78 16.56 4.17 0.04
N GLY A 79 15.26 4.46 -0.13
CA GLY A 79 14.58 4.46 -1.43
C GLY A 79 14.15 3.07 -1.94
N LEU A 80 14.45 2.00 -1.20
CA LEU A 80 14.04 0.64 -1.54
C LEU A 80 12.77 0.26 -0.79
N ARG A 81 11.78 -0.26 -1.52
CA ARG A 81 10.57 -0.84 -0.94
C ARG A 81 10.91 -2.20 -0.34
N ILE A 82 10.71 -2.34 0.97
CA ILE A 82 10.98 -3.55 1.74
C ILE A 82 9.67 -4.04 2.35
N GLU A 83 9.37 -5.32 2.13
CA GLU A 83 8.26 -6.03 2.75
C GLU A 83 8.79 -6.74 4.01
N LEU A 84 8.47 -6.24 5.21
CA LEU A 84 9.04 -6.79 6.45
C LEU A 84 8.67 -8.27 6.67
N GLY A 85 7.47 -8.67 6.23
CA GLY A 85 7.02 -10.07 6.28
C GLY A 85 7.86 -11.03 5.42
N GLU A 86 8.56 -10.54 4.38
CA GLU A 86 9.51 -11.38 3.63
C GLU A 86 10.74 -11.73 4.48
N ILE A 87 11.21 -10.78 5.28
CA ILE A 87 12.33 -10.98 6.20
C ILE A 87 11.92 -11.94 7.31
N GLU A 88 10.71 -11.77 7.87
CA GLU A 88 10.14 -12.69 8.87
C GLU A 88 10.06 -14.12 8.32
N ALA A 89 9.53 -14.30 7.10
CA ALA A 89 9.43 -15.61 6.47
C ALA A 89 10.80 -16.27 6.28
N ARG A 90 11.81 -15.51 5.86
CA ARG A 90 13.19 -16.00 5.73
C ARG A 90 13.82 -16.37 7.08
N LEU A 91 13.54 -15.62 8.15
CA LEU A 91 14.01 -15.95 9.50
C LEU A 91 13.40 -17.26 10.01
N LEU A 92 12.13 -17.52 9.72
CA LEU A 92 11.42 -18.74 10.11
C LEU A 92 11.87 -20.00 9.36
N GLU A 93 12.61 -19.86 8.24
CA GLU A 93 13.24 -21.00 7.55
C GLU A 93 14.47 -21.54 8.30
N HIS A 94 14.97 -20.84 9.33
CA HIS A 94 16.11 -21.29 10.13
C HIS A 94 15.66 -22.23 11.26
N ASP A 95 16.21 -23.44 11.31
CA ASP A 95 15.77 -24.53 12.21
C ASP A 95 15.72 -24.17 13.71
N TRP A 96 16.55 -23.22 14.16
CA TRP A 96 16.59 -22.76 15.56
C TRP A 96 15.68 -21.57 15.88
N VAL A 97 14.94 -21.05 14.90
CA VAL A 97 14.05 -19.90 15.07
C VAL A 97 12.61 -20.42 15.16
N ARG A 98 12.00 -20.30 16.33
CA ARG A 98 10.60 -20.71 16.55
C ARG A 98 9.60 -19.65 16.05
N GLU A 99 9.89 -18.38 16.30
CA GLU A 99 9.04 -17.23 16.00
C GLU A 99 9.93 -16.04 15.60
N ALA A 100 9.45 -15.20 14.68
CA ALA A 100 10.17 -14.03 14.21
C ALA A 100 9.19 -12.86 13.99
N ALA A 101 9.63 -11.66 14.35
CA ALA A 101 8.96 -10.40 14.05
C ALA A 101 10.02 -9.38 13.62
N VAL A 102 9.73 -8.58 12.60
CA VAL A 102 10.65 -7.56 12.08
C VAL A 102 9.99 -6.20 12.20
N LEU A 103 10.62 -5.30 12.96
CA LEU A 103 10.19 -3.92 13.10
C LEU A 103 11.24 -2.99 12.50
N ALA A 104 10.78 -2.03 11.71
CA ALA A 104 11.60 -0.90 11.32
C ALA A 104 11.73 0.07 12.50
N VAL A 105 12.93 0.20 13.04
CA VAL A 105 13.26 1.15 14.11
C VAL A 105 13.98 2.37 13.53
N ASP A 106 13.70 3.53 14.11
CA ASP A 106 14.32 4.83 13.79
C ASP A 106 13.83 5.46 12.47
N GLY A 107 12.86 6.37 12.57
CA GLY A 107 12.14 6.98 11.44
C GLY A 107 12.98 7.90 10.53
N LYS A 108 14.27 8.07 10.80
CA LYS A 108 15.15 8.97 10.03
C LYS A 108 15.43 8.49 8.61
N TYR A 109 15.22 7.20 8.32
CA TYR A 109 15.44 6.59 7.00
C TYR A 109 14.20 5.92 6.42
N LEU A 110 13.06 6.02 7.11
CA LEU A 110 11.76 5.55 6.66
C LEU A 110 11.09 6.69 5.90
N VAL A 111 10.83 6.50 4.62
CA VAL A 111 10.17 7.49 3.74
C VAL A 111 8.86 6.93 3.20
#